data_AF-A0AAU2EMM6-F1
#
_entry.id   AF-A0AAU2EMM6-F1
#
_cell.length_a   1.000
_cell.length_b   1.000
_cell.length_c   1.000
_cell.angle_alpha   90.00
_cell.angle_beta   90.00
_cell.angle_gamma   90.00
#
_symmetry.space_group_name_H-M   'P 1'
#
loop_
_entity.id
_entity.type
_entity.pdbx_description
1 polymer ?
#
loop_
_entity_poly.entity_id
_entity_poly.type
_entity_poly.pdbx_seq_one_letter_code
_entity_poly.pdbx_strand_id
1 'polypeptide(L)' 'MQKSTGGSYTVKSGDTLNAIAAAHGVNVNTLYTDNSAVIGGDIDLILPGQVLSI' A
#
# COMPACT_ATOMS: atom_id res chain seq x y z
N MET A 1 -2.95 -1.60 23.30
CA MET A 1 -4.20 -1.70 22.52
C MET A 1 -4.20 -0.60 21.47
N GLN A 2 -3.78 -0.91 20.25
CA GLN A 2 -4.17 -0.16 19.05
C GLN A 2 -4.47 -1.20 17.99
N LYS A 3 -5.75 -1.51 17.87
CA LYS A 3 -6.28 -2.28 16.77
C LYS A 3 -6.40 -1.28 15.65
N SER A 4 -5.35 -1.13 14.84
CA SER A 4 -5.47 -0.47 13.53
C SER A 4 -6.68 -1.15 12.89
N THR A 5 -7.68 -0.38 12.51
CA THR A 5 -8.79 -0.89 11.71
C THR A 5 -8.26 -1.12 10.29
N GLY A 6 -7.17 -1.90 10.19
CA GLY A 6 -6.26 -1.99 9.07
C GLY A 6 -7.01 -2.65 7.93
N GLY A 7 -7.41 -1.83 6.97
CA GLY A 7 -7.98 -2.33 5.74
C GLY A 7 -6.85 -2.94 4.94
N SER A 8 -7.05 -4.12 4.38
CA SER A 8 -6.14 -4.62 3.36
C SER A 8 -6.64 -4.21 1.99
N TYR A 9 -5.73 -3.77 1.13
CA TYR A 9 -6.02 -3.47 -0.27
C TYR A 9 -5.22 -4.40 -1.16
N THR A 10 -5.92 -5.07 -2.08
CA THR A 10 -5.25 -5.85 -3.12
C THR A 10 -5.02 -4.98 -4.33
N VAL A 11 -3.75 -4.74 -4.66
CA VAL A 11 -3.32 -3.98 -5.84
C VAL A 11 -3.93 -4.61 -7.09
N LYS A 12 -4.47 -3.77 -7.97
CA LYS A 12 -5.00 -4.16 -9.26
C LYS A 12 -4.09 -3.66 -10.38
N SER A 13 -4.25 -4.24 -11.57
CA SER A 13 -3.50 -3.79 -12.75
C SER A 13 -3.84 -2.33 -13.07
N GLY A 14 -2.81 -1.51 -13.16
CA GLY A 14 -2.92 -0.06 -13.40
C GLY A 14 -2.94 0.80 -12.13
N ASP A 15 -2.95 0.19 -10.94
CA ASP A 15 -2.80 0.95 -9.70
C ASP A 15 -1.35 1.42 -9.51
N THR A 16 -1.22 2.55 -8.84
CA THR A 16 0.06 3.07 -8.34
C THR A 16 -0.04 3.29 -6.84
N LEU A 17 1.09 3.21 -6.14
CA LEU A 17 1.10 3.41 -4.69
C LEU A 17 0.56 4.79 -4.32
N ASN A 18 0.87 5.82 -5.12
CA ASN A 18 0.33 7.17 -4.97
C ASN A 18 -1.18 7.23 -5.11
N ALA A 19 -1.77 6.56 -6.11
CA ALA A 19 -3.21 6.56 -6.33
C ALA A 19 -3.95 5.83 -5.19
N ILE A 20 -3.42 4.70 -4.73
CA ILE A 20 -3.97 3.94 -3.60
C ILE A 20 -3.89 4.80 -2.33
N ALA A 21 -2.71 5.35 -2.02
CA ALA A 21 -2.53 6.17 -0.83
C ALA A 21 -3.49 7.38 -0.82
N ALA A 22 -3.61 8.08 -1.95
CA ALA A 22 -4.53 9.20 -2.11
C ALA A 22 -6.01 8.79 -1.97
N ALA A 23 -6.40 7.65 -2.55
CA ALA A 23 -7.77 7.13 -2.45
C ALA A 23 -8.15 6.75 -1.01
N HIS A 24 -7.17 6.32 -0.22
CA HIS A 24 -7.36 5.91 1.17
C HIS A 24 -7.01 7.00 2.19
N GLY A 25 -6.55 8.18 1.73
CA GLY A 25 -6.18 9.30 2.60
C GLY A 25 -4.95 9.03 3.47
N VAL A 26 -4.08 8.10 3.06
CA VAL A 26 -2.83 7.78 3.77
C VAL A 26 -1.63 8.40 3.04
N ASN A 27 -0.55 8.61 3.77
CA ASN A 27 0.70 9.05 3.16
C ASN A 27 1.37 7.89 2.43
N VAL A 28 1.82 8.12 1.19
CA VAL A 28 2.56 7.14 0.38
C VAL A 28 3.76 6.58 1.14
N ASN A 29 4.50 7.45 1.84
CA ASN A 29 5.68 7.02 2.60
C ASN A 29 5.30 6.11 3.78
N THR A 30 4.19 6.38 4.46
CA THR A 30 3.67 5.52 5.54
C THR A 30 3.22 4.19 4.96
N LEU A 31 2.41 4.22 3.90
CA LEU A 31 1.95 3.02 3.19
C LEU A 31 3.12 2.17 2.69
N TYR A 32 4.16 2.79 2.14
CA TYR A 32 5.38 2.11 1.74
C TYR A 32 6.14 1.52 2.92
N THR A 33 6.34 2.29 3.99
CA THR A 33 7.10 1.81 5.16
C THR A 33 6.42 0.58 5.77
N ASP A 34 5.10 0.65 5.93
CA ASP A 34 4.28 -0.42 6.49
C ASP A 34 4.22 -1.66 5.58
N ASN A 35 4.42 -1.49 4.27
CA ASN A 35 4.37 -2.55 3.27
C ASN A 35 5.71 -2.80 2.57
N SER A 36 6.81 -2.29 3.11
CA SER A 36 8.14 -2.35 2.49
C SER A 36 8.62 -3.78 2.29
N ALA A 37 8.22 -4.69 3.19
CA ALA A 37 8.46 -6.13 3.07
C ALA A 37 7.73 -6.77 1.88
N VAL A 38 6.61 -6.21 1.43
CA VAL A 38 5.80 -6.71 0.31
C VAL A 38 6.14 -6.01 -1.01
N ILE A 39 6.32 -4.69 -0.96
CA ILE A 39 6.64 -3.83 -2.11
C ILE A 39 8.10 -4.05 -2.56
N GLY A 40 9.00 -4.30 -1.62
CA GLY A 40 10.43 -4.44 -1.90
C GLY A 40 11.12 -3.07 -2.00
N GLY A 41 12.21 -3.01 -2.75
CA GLY A 41 13.07 -1.83 -2.84
C GLY A 41 12.62 -0.78 -3.86
N ASP A 42 11.58 -1.06 -4.63
CA ASP A 42 11.08 -0.17 -5.68
C ASP A 42 9.61 0.20 -5.42
N ILE A 43 9.40 1.44 -5.02
CA ILE A 43 8.09 1.97 -4.60
C ILE A 43 7.12 2.13 -5.78
N ASP A 44 7.67 2.28 -6.99
CA ASP A 44 6.90 2.44 -8.22
C ASP A 44 6.54 1.07 -8.84
N LEU A 45 7.22 0.00 -8.40
CA LEU A 45 7.01 -1.36 -8.89
C LEU A 45 6.09 -2.17 -7.96
N ILE A 46 4.82 -1.78 -7.88
CA ILE A 46 3.79 -2.61 -7.27
C ILE A 46 3.16 -3.54 -8.32
N LEU A 47 2.88 -4.78 -7.89
CA LEU A 47 2.34 -5.83 -8.74
C LEU A 47 0.88 -6.13 -8.39
N PRO A 48 0.01 -6.35 -9.39
CA PRO A 48 -1.35 -6.80 -9.14
C PRO A 48 -1.38 -8.09 -8.32
N GLY A 49 -2.23 -8.13 -7.30
CA GLY A 49 -2.31 -9.23 -6.33
C GLY A 49 -1.47 -9.04 -5.07
N GLN A 50 -0.60 -8.02 -5.00
CA GLN A 50 0.00 -7.63 -3.72
C GLN A 50 -1.07 -7.12 -2.76
N VAL A 51 -0.97 -7.53 -1.50
CA VAL A 51 -1.86 -7.08 -0.43
C VAL A 51 -1.12 -6.04 0.40
N LEU A 52 -1.62 -4.81 0.37
CA LEU A 52 -1.13 -3.69 1.15
C LEU A 52 -1.98 -3.49 2.40
N SER A 53 -1.33 -3.22 3.52
CA SER A 53 -1.96 -2.81 4.77
C SER A 53 -2.16 -1.29 4.75
N ILE A 54 -3.40 -0.85 4.96
CA ILE A 54 -3.83 0.56 4.92
C ILE A 54 -4.39 0.98 6.27
#